data_AF-A0A9W4T328-F1
#
_entry.id   AF-A0A9W4T328-F1
#
_cell.length_a   1.000
_cell.length_b   1.000
_cell.length_c   1.000
_cell.angle_alpha   90.00
_cell.angle_beta   90.00
_cell.angle_gamma   90.00
#
_symmetry.space_group_name_H-M   'P 1'
#
loop_
_entity.id
_entity.type
_entity.pdbx_description
1 polymer ?
#
loop_
_entity_poly.entity_id
_entity_poly.type
_entity_poly.pdbx_seq_one_letter_code
_entity_poly.pdbx_strand_id
1 'polypeptide(L)'
;MGNSISNPSVKELSNLSNDIGQLFSSGDNYDMIIQAGEGQNMKEFFVHSLILAARSTYFKVELSLERKYKSSTIMISKLEKGGKLIGGYNPFSWNSNIFLNRWGSTSDSFLFSFANKKDLDSGSIARATSDNKYQKYAVFSSSDSGPAFGGRCGCGGCDLIIHGNSINRYVGAYPEVDSILHTKNTKTIVDYEIFQVIQV
;
A
#
# COMPACT_ATOMS: atom_id res chain seq x y z
N MET A 1 -26.90 -19.69 14.25
CA MET A 1 -26.42 -20.99 14.77
C MET A 1 -24.93 -20.84 15.01
N GLY A 2 -24.49 -20.89 16.26
CA GLY A 2 -23.07 -20.75 16.58
C GLY A 2 -22.34 -22.04 16.20
N ASN A 3 -21.32 -21.94 15.37
CA ASN A 3 -20.40 -23.06 15.14
C ASN A 3 -19.60 -23.27 16.43
N SER A 4 -20.04 -24.22 17.26
CA SER A 4 -19.22 -24.74 18.35
C SER A 4 -18.10 -25.57 17.71
N ILE A 5 -16.94 -24.94 17.53
CA ILE A 5 -15.73 -25.65 17.15
C ILE A 5 -15.36 -26.54 18.34
N SER A 6 -15.57 -27.85 18.20
CA SER A 6 -15.12 -28.82 19.20
C SER A 6 -13.59 -28.76 19.29
N ASN A 7 -13.05 -28.81 20.50
CA ASN A 7 -11.60 -28.88 20.67
C ASN A 7 -11.05 -30.12 19.95
N PRO A 8 -9.96 -29.98 19.18
CA PRO A 8 -9.34 -31.11 18.50
C PRO A 8 -8.87 -32.13 19.53
N SER A 9 -9.06 -33.40 19.20
CA SER A 9 -8.56 -34.52 19.99
C SER A 9 -7.03 -34.53 20.02
N VAL A 10 -6.46 -35.20 21.02
CA VAL A 10 -5.00 -35.39 21.13
C VAL A 10 -4.40 -36.01 19.86
N LYS A 11 -5.16 -36.92 19.22
CA LYS A 11 -4.75 -37.58 17.97
C LYS A 11 -4.73 -36.60 16.78
N GLU A 12 -5.71 -35.72 16.69
CA GLU A 12 -5.75 -34.68 15.65
C GLU A 12 -4.61 -33.67 15.86
N LEU A 13 -4.32 -33.28 17.10
CA LEU A 13 -3.18 -32.43 17.42
C LEU A 13 -1.84 -33.09 17.09
N SER A 14 -1.69 -34.39 17.35
CA SER A 14 -0.46 -35.12 16.98
C SER A 14 -0.30 -35.24 15.47
N ASN A 15 -1.39 -35.46 14.73
CA ASN A 15 -1.35 -35.51 13.28
C ASN A 15 -0.98 -34.14 12.70
N LEU A 16 -1.62 -33.07 13.17
CA LEU A 16 -1.30 -31.70 12.76
C LEU A 16 0.17 -31.34 13.05
N SER A 17 0.70 -31.75 14.21
CA SER A 17 2.11 -31.53 14.55
C SER A 17 3.04 -32.27 13.59
N ASN A 18 2.69 -33.49 13.17
CA ASN A 18 3.47 -34.25 12.20
C ASN A 18 3.40 -33.60 10.81
N ASP A 19 2.21 -33.19 10.37
CA ASP A 19 2.01 -32.55 9.07
C ASP A 19 2.81 -31.24 8.96
N ILE A 20 2.80 -30.41 10.03
CA ILE A 20 3.62 -29.19 10.12
C ILE A 20 5.13 -29.53 10.10
N GLY A 21 5.54 -30.60 10.78
CA GLY A 21 6.93 -31.07 10.78
C GLY A 21 7.40 -31.53 9.40
N GLN A 22 6.53 -32.19 8.64
CA GLN A 22 6.79 -32.59 7.25
C GLN A 22 6.86 -31.38 6.32
N LEU A 23 5.95 -30.40 6.47
CA LEU A 23 6.00 -29.13 5.73
C LEU A 23 7.34 -28.41 5.96
N PHE A 24 7.77 -28.31 7.21
CA PHE A 24 9.06 -27.69 7.56
C PHE A 24 10.27 -28.41 6.93
N SER A 25 10.20 -29.74 6.80
CA SER A 25 11.32 -30.56 6.33
C SER A 25 11.37 -30.74 4.81
N SER A 26 10.21 -30.69 4.13
CA SER A 26 10.11 -30.86 2.68
C SER A 26 10.50 -29.61 1.90
N GLY A 27 10.22 -28.42 2.45
CA GLY A 27 10.40 -27.15 1.75
C GLY A 27 9.33 -26.87 0.69
N ASP A 28 8.33 -27.74 0.53
CA ASP A 28 7.23 -27.55 -0.42
C ASP A 28 6.30 -26.41 0.03
N ASN A 29 5.73 -25.67 -0.91
CA ASN A 29 4.83 -24.53 -0.65
C ASN A 29 5.41 -23.45 0.28
N TYR A 30 6.73 -23.23 0.24
CA TYR A 30 7.35 -22.12 0.96
C TYR A 30 6.78 -20.77 0.47
N ASP A 31 6.65 -19.81 1.38
CA ASP A 31 6.21 -18.45 1.09
C ASP A 31 7.26 -17.40 1.46
N MET A 32 8.44 -17.85 1.92
CA MET A 32 9.54 -17.00 2.34
C MET A 32 10.90 -17.67 2.11
N ILE A 33 11.92 -16.87 1.78
CA ILE A 33 13.32 -17.30 1.65
C ILE A 33 14.16 -16.48 2.63
N ILE A 34 14.93 -17.14 3.48
CA ILE A 34 15.93 -16.50 4.34
C ILE A 34 17.30 -16.71 3.71
N GLN A 35 18.06 -15.62 3.51
CA GLN A 35 19.43 -15.68 3.05
C GLN A 35 20.38 -15.42 4.22
N ALA A 36 21.40 -16.26 4.40
CA ALA A 36 22.42 -16.05 5.42
C ALA A 36 23.82 -16.37 4.89
N GLY A 37 24.80 -15.56 5.30
CA GLY A 37 26.18 -15.64 4.83
C GLY A 37 26.58 -14.41 4.02
N GLU A 38 27.78 -14.45 3.43
CA GLU A 38 28.35 -13.33 2.68
C GLU A 38 29.08 -13.82 1.42
N GLY A 39 28.92 -13.08 0.33
CA GLY A 39 29.57 -13.37 -0.96
C GLY A 39 29.22 -14.77 -1.49
N GLN A 40 30.24 -15.57 -1.81
CA GLN A 40 30.07 -16.93 -2.31
C GLN A 40 29.60 -17.93 -1.24
N ASN A 41 29.62 -17.55 0.05
CA ASN A 41 29.16 -18.41 1.15
C ASN A 41 27.70 -18.15 1.53
N MET A 42 26.96 -17.43 0.70
CA MET A 42 25.53 -17.18 0.90
C MET A 42 24.72 -18.47 0.73
N LYS A 43 23.85 -18.76 1.69
CA LYS A 43 22.91 -19.89 1.68
C LYS A 43 21.48 -19.39 1.74
N GLU A 44 20.61 -20.06 1.01
CA GLU A 44 19.18 -19.81 1.00
C GLU A 44 18.44 -20.89 1.79
N PHE A 45 17.45 -20.46 2.58
CA PHE A 45 16.58 -21.33 3.37
C PHE A 45 15.13 -21.03 2.97
N PHE A 46 14.47 -22.02 2.37
CA PHE A 46 13.07 -21.95 1.98
C PHE A 46 12.21 -22.28 3.20
N VAL A 47 11.36 -21.35 3.63
CA VAL A 47 10.66 -21.42 4.92
C VAL A 47 9.20 -20.97 4.80
N HIS A 48 8.39 -21.39 5.78
CA HIS A 48 6.97 -21.00 5.90
C HIS A 48 6.80 -19.93 6.98
N SER A 49 6.31 -18.76 6.58
CA SER A 49 6.14 -17.58 7.45
C SER A 49 5.25 -17.86 8.65
N LEU A 50 4.18 -18.65 8.49
CA LEU A 50 3.27 -19.03 9.56
C LEU A 50 3.94 -19.91 10.63
N ILE A 51 4.82 -20.83 10.23
CA ILE A 51 5.56 -21.68 11.17
C ILE A 51 6.55 -20.82 11.96
N LEU A 52 7.28 -19.93 11.29
CA LEU A 52 8.21 -19.00 11.96
C LEU A 52 7.48 -18.08 12.96
N ALA A 53 6.35 -17.50 12.57
CA ALA A 53 5.53 -16.66 13.46
C ALA A 53 4.96 -17.42 14.66
N ALA A 54 4.62 -18.71 14.50
CA ALA A 54 4.14 -19.54 15.59
C ALA A 54 5.25 -19.93 16.57
N ARG A 55 6.49 -20.10 16.07
CA ARG A 55 7.63 -20.66 16.84
C ARG A 55 8.58 -19.61 17.40
N SER A 56 8.53 -18.38 16.90
CA SER A 56 9.41 -17.29 17.32
C SER A 56 8.62 -16.01 17.53
N THR A 57 8.69 -15.45 18.74
CA THR A 57 8.09 -14.15 19.05
C THR A 57 8.71 -13.03 18.23
N TYR A 58 10.00 -13.13 17.90
CA TYR A 58 10.67 -12.20 17.00
C TYR A 58 10.01 -12.21 15.61
N PHE A 59 9.92 -13.38 14.97
CA PHE A 59 9.29 -13.48 13.65
C PHE A 59 7.79 -13.20 13.69
N LYS A 60 7.10 -13.51 14.79
CA LYS A 60 5.69 -13.12 14.99
C LYS A 60 5.51 -11.61 14.91
N VAL A 61 6.37 -10.87 15.61
CA VAL A 61 6.35 -9.41 15.60
C VAL A 61 6.76 -8.89 14.22
N GLU A 62 7.89 -9.34 13.68
CA GLU A 62 8.41 -8.85 12.40
C GLU A 62 7.42 -9.07 11.23
N LEU A 63 6.85 -10.27 11.11
CA LEU A 63 5.89 -10.59 10.05
C LEU A 63 4.55 -9.85 10.25
N SER A 64 4.17 -9.56 11.50
CA SER A 64 3.01 -8.72 11.79
C SER A 64 3.27 -7.25 11.44
N LEU A 65 4.51 -6.79 11.63
CA LEU A 65 4.96 -5.46 11.25
C LEU A 65 4.98 -5.32 9.73
N GLU A 66 5.49 -6.30 8.98
CA GLU A 66 5.39 -6.29 7.50
C GLU A 66 3.94 -6.14 7.02
N ARG A 67 2.99 -6.88 7.62
CA ARG A 67 1.55 -6.70 7.32
C ARG A 67 1.07 -5.30 7.69
N LYS A 68 1.54 -4.74 8.80
CA LYS A 68 1.22 -3.37 9.23
C LYS A 68 1.85 -2.31 8.32
N TYR A 69 2.99 -2.58 7.69
CA TYR A 69 3.67 -1.69 6.75
C TYR A 69 3.16 -1.84 5.31
N LYS A 70 2.45 -2.92 4.99
CA LYS A 70 1.63 -3.09 3.77
C LYS A 70 0.18 -2.58 3.95
N SER A 71 -0.02 -1.63 4.85
CA SER A 71 -1.32 -1.00 5.04
C SER A 71 -1.55 -0.02 3.90
N SER A 72 -2.21 -0.48 2.85
CA SER A 72 -2.67 0.41 1.79
C SER A 72 -3.62 1.45 2.36
N THR A 73 -3.66 2.60 1.73
CA THR A 73 -4.42 3.75 2.20
C THR A 73 -5.17 4.39 1.07
N ILE A 74 -6.28 5.04 1.41
CA ILE A 74 -7.05 5.86 0.48
C ILE A 74 -7.22 7.26 1.07
N MET A 75 -6.82 8.25 0.30
CA MET A 75 -7.02 9.66 0.63
C MET A 75 -8.28 10.14 -0.10
N ILE A 76 -9.14 10.87 0.61
CA ILE A 76 -10.31 11.54 0.05
C ILE A 76 -10.23 13.01 0.42
N SER A 77 -10.35 13.91 -0.55
CA SER A 77 -10.38 15.35 -0.36
C SER A 77 -11.63 15.94 -0.97
N LYS A 78 -12.24 16.88 -0.25
CA LYS A 78 -13.41 17.63 -0.69
C LYS A 78 -13.00 19.01 -1.19
N LEU A 79 -13.41 19.33 -2.41
CA LEU A 79 -13.23 20.66 -2.99
C LEU A 79 -14.40 21.59 -2.64
N GLU A 80 -14.09 22.86 -2.46
CA GLU A 80 -15.05 23.93 -2.14
C GLU A 80 -16.08 24.11 -3.25
N LYS A 81 -15.61 24.10 -4.50
CA LYS A 81 -16.47 24.28 -5.67
C LYS A 81 -17.24 23.00 -5.98
N GLY A 82 -18.56 23.05 -5.85
CA GLY A 82 -19.48 22.00 -6.32
C GLY A 82 -19.49 20.72 -5.48
N GLY A 83 -18.75 20.67 -4.37
CA GLY A 83 -18.65 19.49 -3.52
C GLY A 83 -17.94 18.31 -4.18
N LYS A 84 -17.13 18.58 -5.22
CA LYS A 84 -16.33 17.57 -5.93
C LYS A 84 -15.42 16.84 -4.95
N LEU A 85 -15.37 15.53 -5.07
CA LEU A 85 -14.44 14.69 -4.32
C LEU A 85 -13.29 14.29 -5.24
N ILE A 86 -12.08 14.31 -4.71
CA ILE A 86 -10.88 13.82 -5.37
C ILE A 86 -10.09 12.97 -4.39
N GLY A 87 -9.21 12.12 -4.87
CA GLY A 87 -8.41 11.32 -3.98
C GLY A 87 -7.43 10.41 -4.68
N GLY A 88 -6.75 9.60 -3.89
CA GLY A 88 -5.77 8.65 -4.39
C GLY A 88 -5.65 7.44 -3.47
N TYR A 89 -5.48 6.28 -4.07
CA TYR A 89 -5.16 5.03 -3.41
C TYR A 89 -3.65 4.81 -3.46
N ASN A 90 -3.01 4.63 -2.30
CA ASN A 90 -1.61 4.27 -2.17
C ASN A 90 -1.50 2.84 -1.63
N PRO A 91 -0.85 1.91 -2.34
CA PRO A 91 -0.68 0.53 -1.85
C PRO A 91 0.28 0.42 -0.66
N PHE A 92 1.07 1.45 -0.35
CA PHE A 92 2.02 1.45 0.76
C PHE A 92 1.48 2.16 2.02
N SER A 93 2.16 1.92 3.15
CA SER A 93 1.96 2.69 4.37
C SER A 93 2.68 4.04 4.30
N TRP A 94 1.97 5.14 4.61
CA TRP A 94 2.55 6.48 4.70
C TRP A 94 3.52 6.65 5.89
N ASN A 95 3.39 5.82 6.94
CA ASN A 95 4.07 6.00 8.23
C ASN A 95 5.28 5.07 8.45
N SER A 96 5.74 4.35 7.43
CA SER A 96 6.99 3.61 7.54
C SER A 96 8.18 4.55 7.36
N ASN A 97 9.07 4.59 8.36
CA ASN A 97 10.36 5.33 8.32
C ASN A 97 11.23 4.99 7.10
N ILE A 98 10.92 3.89 6.40
CA ILE A 98 11.57 3.43 5.17
C ILE A 98 11.18 4.29 3.95
N PHE A 99 9.99 4.91 3.95
CA PHE A 99 9.43 5.63 2.79
C PHE A 99 9.31 7.15 3.00
N LEU A 100 9.63 7.67 4.19
CA LEU A 100 9.66 9.11 4.43
C LEU A 100 10.70 9.77 3.51
N ASN A 101 10.26 10.77 2.74
CA ASN A 101 11.06 11.48 1.75
C ASN A 101 11.59 10.60 0.60
N ARG A 102 10.94 9.47 0.31
CA ARG A 102 11.28 8.60 -0.82
C ARG A 102 10.09 8.38 -1.73
N TRP A 103 10.36 8.28 -3.02
CA TRP A 103 9.34 7.90 -3.99
C TRP A 103 9.09 6.40 -3.95
N GLY A 104 7.83 6.00 -3.92
CA GLY A 104 7.37 4.62 -4.04
C GLY A 104 7.08 4.27 -5.49
N SER A 105 7.69 3.18 -5.98
CA SER A 105 7.43 2.64 -7.31
C SER A 105 6.23 1.70 -7.29
N THR A 106 5.17 2.02 -8.02
CA THR A 106 3.99 1.14 -8.13
C THR A 106 3.14 1.46 -9.35
N SER A 107 2.52 0.44 -9.95
CA SER A 107 1.43 0.56 -10.92
C SER A 107 0.04 0.35 -10.32
N ASP A 108 -0.03 -0.06 -9.04
CA ASP A 108 -1.29 -0.40 -8.36
C ASP A 108 -1.96 0.84 -7.75
N SER A 109 -1.24 1.96 -7.69
CA SER A 109 -1.78 3.24 -7.26
C SER A 109 -2.67 3.85 -8.34
N PHE A 110 -3.73 4.53 -7.91
CA PHE A 110 -4.64 5.25 -8.80
C PHE A 110 -5.17 6.50 -8.11
N LEU A 111 -5.43 7.52 -8.92
CA LEU A 111 -6.18 8.71 -8.55
C LEU A 111 -7.64 8.54 -8.95
N PHE A 112 -8.54 9.22 -8.25
CA PHE A 112 -9.96 9.20 -8.59
C PHE A 112 -10.64 10.55 -8.35
N SER A 113 -11.81 10.72 -8.95
CA SER A 113 -12.70 11.84 -8.66
C SER A 113 -14.18 11.47 -8.78
N PHE A 114 -15.03 12.15 -8.02
CA PHE A 114 -16.48 12.12 -8.14
C PHE A 114 -17.01 13.54 -8.23
N ALA A 115 -18.05 13.77 -9.04
CA ALA A 115 -18.67 15.08 -9.19
C ALA A 115 -19.15 15.63 -7.84
N ASN A 116 -19.69 14.77 -6.97
CA ASN A 116 -20.01 15.05 -5.58
C ASN A 116 -20.35 13.75 -4.81
N LYS A 117 -20.55 13.85 -3.49
CA LYS A 117 -20.84 12.70 -2.62
C LYS A 117 -22.16 11.95 -2.89
N LYS A 118 -23.08 12.50 -3.69
CA LYS A 118 -24.39 11.89 -3.98
C LYS A 118 -24.42 11.14 -5.31
N ASP A 119 -23.50 11.46 -6.20
CA ASP A 119 -23.44 10.92 -7.56
C ASP A 119 -22.24 9.98 -7.68
N LEU A 120 -22.46 8.72 -7.30
CA LEU A 120 -21.41 7.68 -7.32
C LEU A 120 -21.10 7.20 -8.75
N ASP A 121 -22.03 7.37 -9.69
CA ASP A 121 -21.85 6.97 -11.08
C ASP A 121 -20.93 7.92 -11.85
N SER A 122 -20.74 9.15 -11.34
CA SER A 122 -19.76 10.11 -11.86
C SER A 122 -18.29 9.77 -11.59
N GLY A 123 -18.03 8.60 -11.00
CA GLY A 123 -16.69 8.15 -10.63
C GLY A 123 -15.76 7.96 -11.82
N SER A 124 -14.59 8.57 -11.77
CA SER A 124 -13.52 8.39 -12.76
C SER A 124 -12.19 8.10 -12.08
N ILE A 125 -11.33 7.31 -12.74
CA ILE A 125 -10.00 6.96 -12.23
C ILE A 125 -8.90 7.35 -13.22
N ALA A 126 -7.70 7.61 -12.72
CA ALA A 126 -6.47 7.65 -13.50
C ALA A 126 -5.43 6.77 -12.83
N ARG A 127 -4.83 5.84 -13.57
CA ARG A 127 -3.90 4.85 -13.02
C ARG A 127 -2.44 5.30 -13.14
N ALA A 128 -1.62 4.85 -12.20
CA ALA A 128 -0.18 4.98 -12.31
C ALA A 128 0.33 4.19 -13.54
N THR A 129 1.30 4.76 -14.25
CA THR A 129 1.89 4.13 -15.42
C THR A 129 2.75 2.92 -15.05
N SER A 130 2.76 1.92 -15.93
CA SER A 130 3.68 0.79 -15.88
C SER A 130 5.04 1.10 -16.55
N ASP A 131 5.21 2.30 -17.12
CA ASP A 131 6.50 2.73 -17.67
C ASP A 131 7.50 2.99 -16.53
N ASN A 132 8.52 2.14 -16.44
CA ASN A 132 9.61 2.20 -15.45
C ASN A 132 10.26 3.59 -15.33
N LYS A 133 10.25 4.40 -16.39
CA LYS A 133 10.79 5.77 -16.36
C LYS A 133 10.07 6.65 -15.34
N TYR A 134 8.76 6.48 -15.20
CA TYR A 134 7.89 7.33 -14.38
C TYR A 134 7.24 6.58 -13.22
N GLN A 135 7.07 5.25 -13.32
CA GLN A 135 6.49 4.40 -12.27
C GLN A 135 7.19 4.58 -10.92
N LYS A 136 8.52 4.75 -10.92
CA LYS A 136 9.33 5.00 -9.73
C LYS A 136 8.99 6.29 -8.97
N TYR A 137 8.16 7.15 -9.55
CA TYR A 137 7.67 8.39 -8.96
C TYR A 137 6.15 8.35 -8.72
N ALA A 138 5.56 7.17 -8.51
CA ALA A 138 4.10 7.02 -8.42
C ALA A 138 3.49 7.58 -7.12
N VAL A 139 4.17 7.45 -5.98
CA VAL A 139 3.68 7.96 -4.68
C VAL A 139 4.82 8.52 -3.85
N PHE A 140 4.54 9.50 -3.01
CA PHE A 140 5.53 10.17 -2.17
C PHE A 140 4.90 10.70 -0.87
N SER A 141 5.66 10.62 0.22
CA SER A 141 5.29 11.22 1.50
C SER A 141 6.45 12.05 2.02
N SER A 142 6.18 13.25 2.52
CA SER A 142 7.13 13.97 3.37
C SER A 142 6.47 14.38 4.68
N SER A 143 7.28 14.83 5.64
CA SER A 143 6.79 15.49 6.85
C SER A 143 6.13 16.84 6.57
N ASP A 144 6.50 17.47 5.44
CA ASP A 144 6.21 18.89 5.16
C ASP A 144 5.07 19.07 4.14
N SER A 145 4.75 17.99 3.44
CA SER A 145 3.71 17.89 2.44
C SER A 145 3.05 16.55 2.65
N GLY A 146 1.73 16.54 2.87
CA GLY A 146 0.98 15.30 3.07
C GLY A 146 1.10 14.32 1.89
N PRO A 147 0.25 13.30 1.80
CA PRO A 147 0.32 12.31 0.74
C PRO A 147 0.37 12.96 -0.66
N ALA A 148 1.29 12.47 -1.49
CA ALA A 148 1.51 12.93 -2.84
C ALA A 148 1.50 11.76 -3.83
N PHE A 149 0.99 12.02 -5.01
CA PHE A 149 0.86 11.06 -6.10
C PHE A 149 1.50 11.65 -7.35
N GLY A 150 2.37 10.83 -7.93
CA GLY A 150 2.94 11.04 -9.25
C GLY A 150 4.02 12.09 -9.28
N GLY A 151 5.00 11.94 -10.17
CA GLY A 151 6.14 12.84 -10.28
C GLY A 151 6.90 12.63 -11.58
N ARG A 152 7.65 13.65 -12.01
CA ARG A 152 8.36 13.63 -13.32
C ARG A 152 9.87 13.58 -13.21
N CYS A 153 10.43 14.01 -12.09
CA CYS A 153 11.85 13.97 -11.72
C CYS A 153 11.95 14.39 -10.24
N GLY A 154 13.02 14.04 -9.53
CA GLY A 154 13.19 14.33 -8.10
C GLY A 154 13.27 15.82 -7.71
N CYS A 155 12.80 16.74 -8.57
CA CYS A 155 12.98 18.18 -8.49
C CYS A 155 11.67 18.97 -8.28
N GLY A 156 10.57 18.32 -7.92
CA GLY A 156 9.37 19.00 -7.42
C GLY A 156 8.30 19.26 -8.48
N GLY A 157 7.40 18.28 -8.62
CA GLY A 157 6.13 18.45 -9.30
C GLY A 157 5.35 17.16 -9.22
N CYS A 158 4.17 17.20 -8.57
CA CYS A 158 3.32 16.02 -8.40
C CYS A 158 2.06 16.08 -9.26
N ASP A 159 1.52 14.93 -9.64
CA ASP A 159 0.23 14.83 -10.31
C ASP A 159 -0.91 15.25 -9.37
N LEU A 160 -0.80 14.91 -8.08
CA LEU A 160 -1.62 15.40 -6.99
C LEU A 160 -0.77 15.51 -5.71
N ILE A 161 -0.76 16.68 -5.07
CA ILE A 161 -0.15 16.88 -3.76
C ILE A 161 -0.98 17.86 -2.94
N ILE A 162 -1.15 17.55 -1.65
CA ILE A 162 -1.84 18.42 -0.70
C ILE A 162 -0.79 19.20 0.09
N HIS A 163 -0.67 20.50 -0.22
CA HIS A 163 0.07 21.46 0.57
C HIS A 163 -0.89 22.50 1.14
N GLY A 164 -1.29 22.32 2.41
CA GLY A 164 -2.39 23.08 2.99
C GLY A 164 -3.66 22.90 2.16
N ASN A 165 -4.25 23.99 1.67
CA ASN A 165 -5.50 23.94 0.90
C ASN A 165 -5.28 23.95 -0.63
N SER A 166 -4.02 23.86 -1.08
CA SER A 166 -3.65 24.02 -2.50
C SER A 166 -3.35 22.68 -3.16
N ILE A 167 -3.76 22.57 -4.42
CA ILE A 167 -3.42 21.44 -5.29
C ILE A 167 -2.44 21.95 -6.35
N ASN A 168 -1.23 21.39 -6.36
CA ASN A 168 -0.24 21.60 -7.42
C ASN A 168 -0.28 20.40 -8.37
N ARG A 169 -0.24 20.67 -9.68
CA ARG A 169 -0.47 19.64 -10.71
C ARG A 169 0.55 19.71 -11.83
N TYR A 170 1.23 18.58 -12.06
CA TYR A 170 2.17 18.30 -13.15
C TYR A 170 1.83 16.94 -13.76
N VAL A 171 1.92 16.77 -15.08
CA VAL A 171 1.72 15.45 -15.70
C VAL A 171 3.01 14.62 -15.54
N GLY A 172 2.92 13.58 -14.72
CA GLY A 172 4.02 12.70 -14.31
C GLY A 172 3.66 11.22 -14.46
N ALA A 173 3.50 10.52 -13.34
CA ALA A 173 3.30 9.08 -13.32
C ALA A 173 1.85 8.67 -13.64
N TYR A 174 0.93 9.61 -13.79
CA TYR A 174 -0.50 9.36 -14.07
C TYR A 174 -0.91 10.02 -15.38
N PRO A 175 -0.77 9.34 -16.53
CA PRO A 175 -1.00 9.94 -17.86
C PRO A 175 -2.40 10.52 -18.05
N GLU A 176 -3.41 9.91 -17.41
CA GLU A 176 -4.83 10.25 -17.57
C GLU A 176 -5.34 11.25 -16.52
N VAL A 177 -4.45 11.79 -15.68
CA VAL A 177 -4.85 12.67 -14.58
C VAL A 177 -5.60 13.90 -15.09
N ASP A 178 -5.38 14.34 -16.33
CA ASP A 178 -6.08 15.47 -16.97
C ASP A 178 -7.59 15.24 -17.07
N SER A 179 -8.04 14.01 -17.30
CA SER A 179 -9.46 13.68 -17.44
C SER A 179 -10.24 13.80 -16.13
N ILE A 180 -9.57 13.61 -15.00
CA ILE A 180 -10.18 13.63 -13.66
C ILE A 180 -9.87 14.93 -12.88
N LEU A 181 -8.65 15.41 -13.04
CA LEU A 181 -7.93 16.55 -12.49
C LEU A 181 -8.12 17.89 -13.22
N HIS A 182 -9.28 18.54 -13.27
CA HIS A 182 -9.40 19.82 -14.01
C HIS A 182 -8.86 21.06 -13.26
N THR A 183 -8.31 20.90 -12.05
CA THR A 183 -7.92 22.01 -11.16
C THR A 183 -6.45 22.38 -11.35
N LYS A 184 -6.16 23.58 -11.87
CA LYS A 184 -4.79 24.15 -11.89
C LYS A 184 -4.62 25.15 -10.76
N ASN A 185 -3.71 24.86 -9.81
CA ASN A 185 -3.19 25.79 -8.80
C ASN A 185 -4.25 26.67 -8.11
N THR A 186 -5.21 26.04 -7.44
CA THR A 186 -6.27 26.74 -6.71
C THR A 186 -6.31 26.29 -5.25
N LYS A 187 -6.35 27.24 -4.30
CA LYS A 187 -6.74 26.97 -2.91
C LYS A 187 -8.20 26.56 -2.90
N THR A 188 -8.48 25.26 -2.82
CA THR A 188 -9.82 24.71 -3.05
C THR A 188 -10.18 23.54 -2.13
N ILE A 189 -9.23 22.98 -1.40
CA ILE A 189 -9.53 21.88 -0.47
C ILE A 189 -10.18 22.48 0.77
N VAL A 190 -11.38 22.00 1.09
CA VAL A 190 -12.11 22.32 2.33
C VAL A 190 -11.72 21.35 3.43
N ASP A 191 -11.54 20.08 3.06
CA ASP A 191 -11.25 19.01 4.01
C ASP A 191 -10.58 17.82 3.30
N TYR A 192 -9.81 17.04 4.03
CA TYR A 192 -9.31 15.75 3.55
C TYR A 192 -9.16 14.73 4.69
N GLU A 193 -9.45 13.48 4.38
CA GLU A 193 -9.34 12.34 5.28
C GLU A 193 -8.50 11.24 4.64
N ILE A 194 -7.74 10.50 5.45
CA ILE A 194 -6.92 9.36 5.02
C ILE A 194 -7.39 8.14 5.79
N PHE A 195 -7.75 7.09 5.06
CA PHE A 195 -8.22 5.82 5.63
C PHE A 195 -7.24 4.70 5.32
N GLN A 196 -7.10 3.78 6.26
CA GLN A 196 -6.44 2.51 6.03
C GLN A 196 -7.39 1.56 5.31
N VAL A 197 -6.92 0.93 4.24
CA VAL A 197 -7.63 -0.12 3.52
C VAL A 197 -7.19 -1.47 4.10
N ILE A 198 -8.14 -2.22 4.65
CA ILE A 198 -7.92 -3.54 5.24
C ILE A 198 -8.58 -4.57 4.34
N GLN A 199 -7.81 -5.54 3.86
CA GLN A 199 -8.34 -6.70 3.16
C GLN A 199 -8.85 -7.71 4.20
N VAL A 200 -10.16 -8.01 4.13
CA VAL A 200 -10.85 -9.00 4.97
C VAL A 200 -11.00 -10.32 4.23
#